data_AF-A0A1J4U074-F1
#
_entry.id   AF-A0A1J4U074-F1
#
_cell.length_a   1.000
_cell.length_b   1.000
_cell.length_c   1.000
_cell.angle_alpha   90.00
_cell.angle_beta   90.00
_cell.angle_gamma   90.00
#
_symmetry.space_group_name_H-M   'P 1'
#
loop_
_entity.id
_entity.type
_entity.pdbx_description
1 polymer ?
#
loop_
_entity_poly.entity_id
_entity_poly.type
_entity_poly.pdbx_seq_one_letter_code
_entity_poly.pdbx_strand_id
1 'polypeptide(L)' 'MSVQETIKANILKDIYTEIDKMYDSMEQRFILSPEHHDLIIKQLNKLKDQLYVIAQTSKLS' A
#
# COMPACT_ATOMS: atom_id res chain seq x y z
N MET A 1 -22.79 6.95 -1.98
CA MET A 1 -21.72 5.98 -2.25
C MET A 1 -22.39 4.69 -2.65
N SER A 2 -22.18 4.24 -3.88
CA SER A 2 -22.63 2.92 -4.32
C SER A 2 -21.91 1.83 -3.51
N VAL A 3 -22.54 0.68 -3.30
CA VAL A 3 -21.93 -0.46 -2.60
C VAL A 3 -20.57 -0.83 -3.21
N GLN A 4 -20.43 -0.71 -4.53
CA GLN A 4 -19.15 -0.92 -5.22
C GLN A 4 -18.06 0.07 -4.81
N GLU A 5 -18.36 1.36 -4.67
CA GLU A 5 -17.39 2.35 -4.20
C GLU A 5 -16.94 2.08 -2.77
N THR A 6 -17.85 1.65 -1.90
CA THR A 6 -17.53 1.27 -0.52
C THR A 6 -16.63 0.02 -0.48
N ILE A 7 -16.92 -0.98 -1.31
CA ILE A 7 -16.07 -2.19 -1.43
C ILE A 7 -14.67 -1.81 -1.93
N LYS A 8 -14.55 -0.97 -2.96
CA LYS A 8 -13.25 -0.50 -3.45
C LYS A 8 -12.47 0.25 -2.37
N ALA A 9 -13.12 1.14 -1.64
CA ALA A 9 -12.48 1.93 -0.59
C ALA A 9 -11.95 1.02 0.54
N ASN A 10 -12.72 0.00 0.92
CA ASN A 10 -12.29 -0.96 1.94
C ASN A 10 -11.11 -1.81 1.47
N ILE A 11 -11.16 -2.34 0.24
CA ILE A 11 -10.04 -3.11 -0.34
C ILE A 11 -8.78 -2.26 -0.41
N LEU A 12 -8.88 -1.00 -0.86
CA LEU A 12 -7.74 -0.10 -0.93
C LEU A 12 -7.13 0.14 0.46
N LYS A 13 -7.99 0.34 1.47
CA LYS A 13 -7.57 0.53 2.86
C LYS A 13 -6.88 -0.71 3.43
N ASP A 14 -7.39 -1.90 3.14
CA ASP A 14 -6.77 -3.16 3.56
C ASP A 14 -5.39 -3.33 2.92
N ILE A 15 -5.27 -3.07 1.62
CA ILE A 15 -3.98 -3.15 0.92
C ILE A 15 -2.97 -2.15 1.51
N TYR A 16 -3.39 -0.93 1.83
CA TYR A 16 -2.51 0.06 2.45
C TYR A 16 -2.05 -0.38 3.85
N THR A 17 -2.95 -0.97 4.62
CA THR A 17 -2.64 -1.51 5.94
C THR A 17 -1.64 -2.66 5.84
N GLU A 18 -1.77 -3.54 4.84
CA GLU A 18 -0.81 -4.62 4.61
C GLU A 18 0.56 -4.09 4.17
N ILE A 19 0.62 -3.03 3.34
CA ILE A 19 1.88 -2.38 2.96
C ILE A 19 2.60 -1.82 4.18
N ASP A 20 1.87 -1.20 5.12
CA ASP A 20 2.47 -0.70 6.37
C ASP A 20 2.98 -1.84 7.25
N LYS A 21 2.23 -2.96 7.35
CA LYS A 21 2.72 -4.15 8.05
C LYS A 21 3.96 -4.76 7.42
N MET A 22 4.10 -4.69 6.10
CA MET A 22 5.32 -5.16 5.41
C MET A 22 6.51 -4.30 5.83
N TYR A 23 6.33 -2.99 5.92
CA TYR A 23 7.35 -2.08 6.41
C TYR A 23 7.74 -2.38 7.86
N ASP A 24 6.77 -2.48 8.77
CA ASP A 24 7.02 -2.82 10.18
C ASP A 24 7.75 -4.17 10.30
N SER A 25 7.36 -5.15 9.49
CA SER A 25 8.01 -6.46 9.45
C SER A 25 9.46 -6.38 8.96
N MET A 26 9.74 -5.48 8.01
CA MET A 26 11.10 -5.26 7.51
C MET A 26 11.96 -4.56 8.56
N GLU A 27 11.43 -3.53 9.22
CA GLU A 27 12.11 -2.80 10.30
C GLU A 27 12.42 -3.73 11.49
N GLN A 28 11.49 -4.60 11.87
CA GLN A 28 11.69 -5.54 12.99
C GLN A 28 12.66 -6.68 12.68
N ARG A 29 12.75 -7.12 11.41
CA ARG A 29 13.56 -8.29 11.03
C ARG A 29 14.92 -7.94 10.47
N PHE A 30 15.09 -6.73 9.93
CA PHE A 30 16.32 -6.30 9.28
C PHE A 30 16.86 -5.03 9.92
N ILE A 31 18.16 -5.00 10.19
CA ILE A 31 18.86 -3.77 10.55
C ILE A 31 19.13 -3.01 9.24
N LEU A 32 18.20 -2.13 8.88
CA LEU A 32 18.29 -1.30 7.68
C LEU A 32 19.14 -0.07 7.99
N SER A 33 20.11 0.24 7.12
CA SER A 33 20.76 1.56 7.18
C SER A 33 19.75 2.65 6.78
N PRO A 34 19.93 3.90 7.23
CA PRO A 34 18.99 4.99 6.94
C PRO A 34 18.69 5.15 5.44
N GLU A 35 19.69 4.96 4.59
CA GLU A 35 19.54 5.04 3.12
C GLU A 35 18.61 3.95 2.56
N HIS A 36 18.69 2.73 3.09
CA HIS A 36 17.80 1.63 2.68
C HIS A 36 16.39 1.84 3.21
N HIS A 37 16.26 2.43 4.39
CA HIS A 37 14.99 2.78 5.00
C HIS A 37 14.22 3.80 4.15
N ASP A 38 14.87 4.90 3.76
CA ASP A 38 14.32 5.89 2.84
C ASP A 38 13.95 5.27 1.47
N LEU A 39 14.80 4.39 0.95
CA LEU A 39 14.54 3.70 -0.31
C LEU A 39 13.27 2.83 -0.23
N ILE A 40 13.12 2.05 0.85
CA ILE A 40 11.98 1.17 1.07
C ILE A 40 10.70 2.00 1.21
N ILE A 41 10.70 3.04 2.06
CA ILE A 41 9.54 3.94 2.23
C ILE A 41 9.13 4.53 0.88
N LYS A 42 10.09 5.00 0.09
CA LYS A 42 9.83 5.58 -1.23
C LYS A 42 9.21 4.57 -2.20
N GLN A 43 9.67 3.33 -2.20
CA GLN A 43 9.10 2.29 -3.06
C GLN A 43 7.72 1.82 -2.59
N LEU A 44 7.49 1.71 -1.28
CA LEU A 44 6.18 1.35 -0.73
C LEU A 44 5.15 2.45 -1.00
N ASN A 45 5.53 3.73 -0.89
CA ASN A 45 4.66 4.84 -1.29
C ASN A 45 4.35 4.82 -2.79
N LYS A 46 5.35 4.57 -3.64
CA LYS A 46 5.13 4.41 -5.08
C LYS A 46 4.17 3.26 -5.39
N LEU A 47 4.24 2.16 -4.65
CA LEU A 47 3.32 1.04 -4.76
C LEU A 47 1.89 1.47 -4.36
N LYS A 48 1.72 2.21 -3.25
CA LYS A 48 0.42 2.76 -2.83
C LYS A 48 -0.21 3.64 -3.91
N ASP A 49 0.58 4.50 -4.56
CA ASP A 49 0.14 5.37 -5.66
C ASP A 49 -0.29 4.55 -6.88
N GLN A 50 0.50 3.55 -7.29
CA GLN A 50 0.14 2.69 -8.41
C GLN A 50 -1.16 1.91 -8.15
N LEU A 51 -1.33 1.39 -6.93
CA LEU A 51 -2.54 0.69 -6.51
C LEU A 51 -3.76 1.60 -6.48
N TYR A 52 -3.59 2.88 -6.10
CA TYR A 52 -4.65 3.87 -6.17
C TYR A 52 -5.15 4.05 -7.61
N VAL A 53 -4.24 4.25 -8.55
CA VAL A 53 -4.56 4.40 -9.97
C VAL A 53 -5.23 3.14 -10.53
N ILE A 54 -4.75 1.96 -10.15
CA ILE A 54 -5.35 0.68 -10.54
C ILE A 54 -6.77 0.55 -9.99
N ALA A 55 -7.00 0.90 -8.72
CA ALA A 55 -8.33 0.81 -8.10
C ALA A 55 -9.35 1.78 -8.72
N GLN A 56 -8.89 2.96 -9.18
CA GLN A 56 -9.71 3.91 -9.92
C GLN A 56 -10.09 3.39 -11.32
N THR A 57 -9.14 2.77 -12.02
CA THR A 57 -9.32 2.29 -13.40
C THR A 57 -9.99 0.92 -13.48
N SER A 58 -9.87 0.10 -12.43
CA SER A 58 -10.45 -1.24 -12.38
C SER A 58 -11.95 -1.18 -12.16
N LYS A 59 -12.74 -1.91 -12.96
CA LYS A 59 -14.16 -2.14 -12.68
C LYS A 59 -14.29 -3.38 -11.79
N LEU A 60 -15.10 -3.29 -10.73
CA LEU A 60 -15.59 -4.51 -10.06
C LEU A 60 -16.55 -5.18 -11.04
N SER A 61 -16.09 -6.27 -11.68
CA SER A 61 -16.90 -7.11 -12.54
C SER A 61 -17.82 -8.00 -11.71
#